data_AF-A0A925A8C4-F1
#
_entry.id   AF-A0A925A8C4-F1
#
_cell.length_a   1.000
_cell.length_b   1.000
_cell.length_c   1.000
_cell.angle_alpha   90.00
_cell.angle_beta   90.00
_cell.angle_gamma   90.00
#
_symmetry.space_group_name_H-M   'P 1'
#
loop_
_entity.id
_entity.type
_entity.pdbx_description
1 polymer ?
#
loop_
_entity_poly.entity_id
_entity_poly.type
_entity_poly.pdbx_seq_one_letter_code
_entity_poly.pdbx_strand_id
1 'polypeptide(L)'
;EGGSTAAPFNKSERALVVKLGEYNDVVARATEELMPHYICHYLYETAQEFNRFYENTRVIGSENETELVHLVSTYAATLKSGLGLLGIDAPETM
;
A
#
# COMPACT_ATOMS: atom_id res chain seq x y z
N GLU A 1 10.47 -8.37 -29.04
CA GLU A 1 10.59 -7.88 -27.65
C GLU A 1 9.18 -7.63 -27.13
N GLY A 2 8.62 -8.62 -26.43
CA GLY A 2 7.21 -8.62 -26.02
C GLY A 2 7.03 -7.74 -24.79
N GLY A 3 6.60 -6.50 -25.00
CA GLY A 3 6.14 -5.64 -23.92
C GLY A 3 4.88 -6.25 -23.31
N SER A 4 4.98 -6.70 -22.06
CA SER A 4 3.83 -7.03 -21.22
C SER A 4 3.03 -5.75 -21.02
N THR A 5 1.99 -5.53 -21.83
CA THR A 5 0.97 -4.53 -21.52
C THR A 5 0.14 -5.09 -20.38
N ALA A 6 0.58 -4.83 -19.14
CA ALA A 6 -0.23 -5.06 -17.95
C ALA A 6 -1.61 -4.44 -18.18
N ALA A 7 -2.67 -5.21 -17.91
CA ALA A 7 -4.02 -4.71 -18.07
C ALA A 7 -4.19 -3.44 -17.21
N PRO A 8 -4.96 -2.44 -17.68
CA PRO A 8 -5.11 -1.19 -16.96
C PRO A 8 -5.72 -1.43 -15.59
N PHE A 9 -5.05 -0.92 -14.55
CA PHE A 9 -5.53 -1.01 -13.18
C PHE A 9 -6.93 -0.41 -13.03
N ASN A 10 -7.78 -1.09 -12.25
CA ASN A 10 -9.10 -0.61 -11.90
C ASN A 10 -9.02 0.60 -10.94
N LYS A 11 -10.17 1.25 -10.66
CA LYS A 11 -10.19 2.46 -9.82
C LYS A 11 -9.60 2.24 -8.42
N SER A 12 -9.91 1.11 -7.78
CA SER A 12 -9.44 0.78 -6.43
C SER A 12 -7.96 0.38 -6.41
N GLU A 13 -7.51 -0.38 -7.40
CA GLU A 13 -6.09 -0.70 -7.61
C GLU A 13 -5.25 0.58 -7.79
N ARG A 14 -5.69 1.49 -8.66
CA ARG A 14 -4.98 2.77 -8.87
C ARG A 14 -4.95 3.62 -7.61
N ALA A 15 -6.04 3.68 -6.86
CA ALA A 15 -6.09 4.44 -5.60
C ALA A 15 -5.07 3.92 -4.59
N LEU A 16 -4.99 2.59 -4.42
CA LEU A 16 -4.00 1.97 -3.53
C LEU A 16 -2.57 2.21 -4.02
N VAL A 17 -2.29 2.06 -5.32
CA VAL A 17 -0.95 2.31 -5.89
C VAL A 17 -0.51 3.76 -5.66
N VAL A 18 -1.39 4.73 -5.92
CA VAL A 18 -1.11 6.15 -5.67
C VAL A 18 -0.81 6.38 -4.19
N LYS A 19 -1.64 5.83 -3.30
CA LYS A 19 -1.46 5.98 -1.86
C LYS A 19 -0.12 5.41 -1.40
N LEU A 20 0.26 4.22 -1.86
CA LEU A 20 1.56 3.62 -1.55
C LEU A 20 2.75 4.46 -2.03
N GLY A 21 2.58 5.20 -3.13
CA GLY A 21 3.58 6.13 -3.64
C GLY A 21 3.84 7.34 -2.74
N GLU A 22 2.86 7.75 -1.92
CA GLU A 22 2.96 8.89 -1.01
C GLU A 22 3.85 8.61 0.22
N TYR A 23 4.24 7.34 0.47
CA TYR A 23 4.92 6.94 1.70
C TYR A 23 6.17 7.78 2.00
N ASN A 24 7.05 7.97 1.01
CA ASN A 24 8.31 8.69 1.21
C ASN A 24 8.06 10.17 1.54
N ASP A 25 7.09 10.80 0.88
CA ASP A 25 6.73 12.19 1.12
C ASP A 25 6.15 12.39 2.52
N VAL A 26 5.31 11.45 2.97
CA VAL A 26 4.76 11.46 4.33
C VAL A 26 5.86 11.30 5.39
N VAL A 27 6.81 10.38 5.17
CA VAL A 27 7.92 10.16 6.10
C VAL A 27 8.85 11.38 6.15
N ALA A 28 9.16 11.97 4.99
CA ALA A 28 9.95 13.20 4.90
C ALA A 28 9.27 14.33 5.67
N ARG A 29 7.98 14.56 5.42
CA ARG A 29 7.18 15.57 6.11
C ARG A 29 7.13 15.35 7.63
N ALA A 30 6.88 14.11 8.07
CA ALA A 30 6.85 13.77 9.48
C ALA A 30 8.19 14.06 10.18
N THR A 31 9.30 13.88 9.46
CA THR A 31 10.65 14.15 9.95
C THR A 31 10.95 15.64 9.98
N GLU A 32 10.65 16.36 8.90
CA GLU A 32 10.89 17.81 8.78
C GLU A 32 10.08 18.62 9.81
N GLU A 33 8.82 18.24 10.01
CA GLU A 33 7.92 18.93 10.94
C GLU A 33 7.99 18.37 12.37
N LEU A 34 8.77 17.31 12.62
CA LEU A 34 8.85 16.59 13.91
C LEU A 34 7.48 16.10 14.42
N MET A 35 6.64 15.64 13.48
CA MET A 35 5.25 15.29 13.73
C MET A 35 4.94 13.86 13.28
N PRO A 36 5.07 12.85 14.17
CA PRO A 36 4.88 11.44 13.82
C PRO A 36 3.43 11.08 13.49
N HIS A 37 2.45 11.90 13.89
CA HIS A 37 1.03 11.65 13.61
C HIS A 37 0.70 11.59 12.12
N TYR A 38 1.51 12.21 11.25
CA TYR A 38 1.36 12.08 9.80
C TYR A 38 1.54 10.64 9.32
N ILE A 39 2.50 9.90 9.90
CA ILE A 39 2.70 8.48 9.60
C ILE A 39 1.50 7.67 10.08
N CYS A 40 0.99 7.93 11.29
CA CYS A 40 -0.20 7.25 11.82
C CYS A 40 -1.41 7.44 10.91
N HIS A 41 -1.66 8.67 10.48
CA HIS A 41 -2.78 9.00 9.60
C HIS A 41 -2.64 8.33 8.23
N TYR A 42 -1.45 8.41 7.63
CA TYR A 42 -1.15 7.75 6.37
C TYR A 42 -1.38 6.24 6.41
N LEU A 43 -0.89 5.56 7.46
CA LEU A 43 -1.07 4.12 7.61
C LEU A 43 -2.54 3.74 7.74
N TYR A 44 -3.31 4.54 8.49
CA TYR A 44 -4.76 4.35 8.61
C TYR A 44 -5.46 4.49 7.26
N GLU A 45 -5.21 5.57 6.51
CA GLU A 45 -5.81 5.79 5.20
C GLU A 45 -5.40 4.71 4.19
N THR A 46 -4.13 4.29 4.21
CA THR A 46 -3.62 3.24 3.32
C THR A 46 -4.30 1.90 3.61
N ALA A 47 -4.53 1.57 4.88
CA ALA A 47 -5.29 0.37 5.26
C ALA A 47 -6.76 0.45 4.78
N GLN A 48 -7.39 1.63 4.81
CA GLN A 48 -8.74 1.81 4.27
C GLN A 48 -8.79 1.60 2.75
N GLU A 49 -7.83 2.15 2.00
CA GLU A 49 -7.75 1.94 0.56
C GLU A 49 -7.45 0.48 0.21
N PHE A 50 -6.62 -0.20 1.01
CA PHE A 50 -6.39 -1.63 0.85
C PHE A 50 -7.66 -2.45 1.08
N ASN A 51 -8.45 -2.16 2.11
CA ASN A 51 -9.72 -2.87 2.35
C ASN A 51 -10.67 -2.72 1.16
N ARG A 52 -10.79 -1.50 0.61
CA ARG A 52 -11.60 -1.26 -0.61
C ARG A 52 -11.07 -2.02 -1.81
N PHE A 53 -9.75 -2.05 -2.00
CA PHE A 53 -9.12 -2.83 -3.05
C PHE A 53 -9.44 -4.32 -2.91
N TYR A 54 -9.30 -4.88 -1.69
CA TYR A 54 -9.50 -6.28 -1.40
C TYR A 54 -10.97 -6.71 -1.56
N GLU A 55 -11.92 -5.85 -1.21
CA GLU A 55 -13.36 -6.09 -1.41
C GLU A 55 -13.77 -6.10 -2.88
N ASN A 56 -13.16 -5.25 -3.71
CA ASN A 56 -13.58 -5.05 -5.10
C ASN A 56 -12.74 -5.84 -6.11
N THR A 57 -11.62 -6.43 -5.69
CA THR A 57 -10.66 -7.06 -6.59
C THR A 57 -10.36 -8.49 -6.16
N ARG A 58 -10.66 -9.45 -7.03
CA ARG A 58 -10.22 -10.83 -6.83
C ARG A 58 -8.74 -10.94 -7.20
N VAL A 59 -7.88 -11.21 -6.21
CA VAL A 59 -6.43 -11.37 -6.44
C VAL A 59 -6.13 -12.75 -7.05
N ILE A 60 -6.45 -13.82 -6.32
CA ILE A 60 -6.14 -15.20 -6.74
C ILE A 60 -7.13 -15.69 -7.79
N GLY A 61 -6.59 -16.21 -8.90
CA GLY A 61 -7.34 -16.68 -10.06
C GLY A 61 -7.79 -15.56 -11.00
N SER A 62 -7.17 -14.38 -10.93
CA SER A 62 -7.38 -13.29 -11.87
C SER A 62 -6.35 -13.31 -13.00
N GLU A 63 -6.66 -12.66 -14.11
CA GLU A 63 -5.72 -12.53 -15.25
C GLU A 63 -4.45 -11.74 -14.88
N ASN A 64 -4.52 -10.90 -13.85
CA ASN A 64 -3.41 -10.05 -13.35
C ASN A 64 -2.91 -10.53 -11.98
N GLU A 65 -3.05 -11.81 -11.65
CA GLU A 65 -2.73 -12.34 -10.32
C GLU A 65 -1.32 -11.95 -9.86
N THR A 66 -0.33 -12.03 -10.76
CA THR A 66 1.06 -11.71 -10.45
C THR A 66 1.21 -10.25 -9.99
N GLU A 67 0.67 -9.30 -10.76
CA GLU A 67 0.70 -7.87 -10.46
C GLU A 67 -0.04 -7.55 -9.15
N LEU A 68 -1.20 -8.18 -8.94
CA LEU A 68 -2.01 -7.98 -7.75
C LEU A 68 -1.36 -8.56 -6.49
N VAL A 69 -0.70 -9.72 -6.58
CA VAL A 69 0.09 -10.29 -5.48
C VAL A 69 1.27 -9.38 -5.14
N HIS A 70 1.93 -8.78 -6.13
CA HIS A 70 2.97 -7.79 -5.90
C HIS A 70 2.43 -6.53 -5.22
N LEU A 71 1.25 -6.05 -5.60
CA LEU A 71 0.59 -4.91 -4.96
C LEU A 71 0.28 -5.20 -3.48
N VAL A 72 -0.28 -6.37 -3.17
CA VAL A 72 -0.54 -6.81 -1.79
C VAL A 72 0.76 -6.90 -0.98
N SER A 73 1.82 -7.47 -1.57
CA SER A 73 3.12 -7.60 -0.91
C SER A 73 3.74 -6.24 -0.61
N THR A 74 3.60 -5.29 -1.56
CA THR A 74 4.09 -3.91 -1.40
C THR A 74 3.33 -3.20 -0.29
N TYR A 75 2.01 -3.33 -0.24
CA TYR A 75 1.20 -2.82 0.86
C TYR A 75 1.66 -3.35 2.22
N ALA A 76 1.83 -4.66 2.36
CA ALA A 76 2.26 -5.28 3.61
C ALA A 76 3.65 -4.79 4.06
N ALA A 77 4.59 -4.69 3.12
CA ALA A 77 5.93 -4.16 3.40
C ALA A 77 5.89 -2.69 3.85
N THR A 78 5.11 -1.86 3.18
CA THR A 78 4.92 -0.44 3.54
C THR A 78 4.30 -0.29 4.92
N LEU A 79 3.28 -1.09 5.24
CA LEU A 79 2.64 -1.06 6.55
C LEU A 79 3.60 -1.48 7.66
N LYS A 80 4.35 -2.56 7.45
CA LYS A 80 5.38 -3.03 8.37
C LYS A 80 6.46 -1.98 8.60
N SER A 81 6.93 -1.32 7.54
CA SER A 81 7.92 -0.26 7.62
C SER A 81 7.39 0.94 8.43
N GLY A 82 6.19 1.43 8.11
CA GLY A 82 5.61 2.56 8.83
C GLY A 82 5.29 2.26 10.30
N LEU A 83 4.78 1.07 10.62
CA LEU A 83 4.58 0.65 12.01
C LEU A 83 5.92 0.53 12.75
N GLY A 84 6.96 0.01 12.10
CA GLY A 84 8.32 -0.03 12.64
C GLY A 84 8.88 1.35 12.97
N LEU A 85 8.63 2.37 12.14
CA LEU A 85 9.00 3.77 12.44
C LEU A 85 8.28 4.32 13.69
N LEU A 86 7.10 3.81 14.01
CA LEU A 86 6.34 4.17 15.20
C LEU A 86 6.71 3.32 16.43
N GLY A 87 7.62 2.36 16.29
CA GLY A 87 7.98 1.41 17.35
C GLY A 87 6.89 0.38 17.65
N ILE A 88 6.02 0.10 16.67
CA ILE A 88 4.94 -0.88 16.77
C ILE A 88 5.32 -2.12 15.96
N ASP A 89 5.28 -3.29 16.59
CA ASP A 89 5.45 -4.56 15.90
C ASP A 89 4.24 -4.86 15.01
N ALA A 90 4.50 -5.09 13.72
CA ALA A 90 3.47 -5.54 12.80
C ALA A 90 3.20 -7.05 13.03
N PRO A 91 1.95 -7.47 13.23
CA PRO A 91 1.62 -8.88 13.41
C PRO A 91 1.91 -9.68 12.12
N GLU A 92 2.44 -10.90 12.26
CA GLU A 92 2.75 -11.77 11.10
C GLU A 92 1.50 -12.27 10.36
N THR A 93 0.35 -12.22 11.02
CA THR A 93 -0.98 -12.47 10.45
C THR A 93 -1.92 -11.35 10.91
N MET A 94 -2.53 -10.67 9.95
CA MET A 94 -3.65 -9.74 10.18
C MET A 94 -4.98 -10.48 10.24
#